data_AF-A0A5B2VX43-F1
#
_entry.id   AF-A0A5B2VX43-F1
#
_cell.length_a   1.000
_cell.length_b   1.000
_cell.length_c   1.000
_cell.angle_alpha   90.00
_cell.angle_beta   90.00
_cell.angle_gamma   90.00
#
_symmetry.space_group_name_H-M   'P 1'
#
loop_
_entity.id
_entity.type
_entity.pdbx_description
1 polymer ?
#
loop_
_entity_poly.entity_id
_entity_poly.type
_entity_poly.pdbx_seq_one_letter_code
_entity_poly.pdbx_strand_id
1 'polypeptide(L)'
;MRKDKRWTKIIIRVLSGEKNIPSPFSEEGKIESVFIVVLKDTKMGYGMIWCSKTHRGIHLSRMQVPDTVNYLFSDEIVNLDHVPQIKFEQIG
;
A
#
# COMPACT_ATOMS: atom_id res chain seq x y z
N MET A 1 3.86 13.71 -18.47
CA MET A 1 3.78 13.79 -17.00
C MET A 1 4.17 12.42 -16.42
N ARG A 2 5.38 12.26 -15.87
CA ARG A 2 5.89 10.94 -15.41
C ARG A 2 4.95 10.34 -14.36
N LYS A 3 4.49 9.10 -14.59
CA LYS A 3 3.55 8.38 -13.70
C LYS A 3 4.09 8.28 -12.26
N ASP A 4 5.41 8.28 -12.08
CA ASP A 4 6.08 8.14 -10.78
C ASP A 4 5.74 9.22 -9.75
N LYS A 5 5.69 10.51 -10.13
CA LYS A 5 5.54 11.60 -9.15
C LYS A 5 4.22 11.56 -8.36
N ARG A 6 3.18 10.94 -8.91
CA ARG A 6 1.87 10.82 -8.25
C ARG A 6 1.92 9.78 -7.15
N TRP A 7 2.41 8.59 -7.46
CA TRP A 7 2.54 7.51 -6.47
C TRP A 7 3.57 7.84 -5.40
N THR A 8 4.70 8.48 -5.72
CA THR A 8 5.69 8.89 -4.70
C THR A 8 5.05 9.72 -3.58
N LYS A 9 4.20 10.69 -3.91
CA LYS A 9 3.52 11.52 -2.90
C LYS A 9 2.53 10.71 -2.07
N ILE A 10 1.80 9.78 -2.69
CA ILE A 10 0.86 8.91 -1.99
C ILE A 10 1.62 7.98 -1.04
N ILE A 11 2.70 7.37 -1.48
CA ILE A 11 3.55 6.48 -0.67
C ILE A 11 4.02 7.22 0.58
N ILE A 12 4.58 8.43 0.44
CA ILE A 12 5.07 9.20 1.58
C ILE A 12 3.95 9.44 2.60
N ARG A 13 2.75 9.83 2.15
CA ARG A 13 1.59 10.08 3.02
C ARG A 13 1.10 8.82 3.72
N VAL A 14 1.04 7.69 2.99
CA VAL A 14 0.68 6.39 3.56
C VAL A 14 1.72 5.98 4.61
N LEU A 15 3.01 6.06 4.29
CA LEU A 15 4.09 5.71 5.20
C LEU A 15 4.23 6.68 6.38
N SER A 16 3.65 7.87 6.34
CA SER A 16 3.53 8.74 7.51
C SER A 16 2.31 8.43 8.39
N GLY A 17 1.53 7.41 8.05
CA GLY A 17 0.33 7.02 8.80
C GLY A 17 -0.90 7.88 8.52
N GLU A 18 -0.90 8.67 7.44
CA GLU A 18 -2.03 9.53 7.10
C GLU A 18 -3.25 8.69 6.69
N LYS A 19 -4.41 9.03 7.26
CA LYS A 19 -5.69 8.34 7.03
C LYS A 19 -6.57 9.14 6.07
N ASN A 20 -7.52 8.47 5.41
CA ASN A 20 -8.50 9.09 4.51
C ASN A 20 -7.89 9.88 3.33
N ILE A 21 -6.74 9.44 2.81
CA ILE A 21 -6.07 10.06 1.67
C ILE A 21 -7.01 9.99 0.43
N PRO A 22 -7.41 11.12 -0.17
CA PRO A 22 -8.23 11.10 -1.39
C PRO A 22 -7.48 10.49 -2.56
N SER A 23 -8.17 9.70 -3.38
CA SER A 23 -7.56 9.08 -4.53
C SER A 23 -7.47 10.05 -5.71
N PRO A 24 -6.31 10.22 -6.36
CA PRO A 24 -6.22 11.00 -7.59
C PRO A 24 -6.70 10.23 -8.82
N PHE A 25 -7.24 9.02 -8.64
CA PHE A 25 -7.71 8.15 -9.72
C PHE A 25 -9.25 8.10 -9.80
N SER A 26 -9.97 8.61 -8.80
CA SER A 26 -11.42 8.66 -8.74
C SER A 26 -11.85 9.69 -7.70
N GLU A 27 -12.81 10.55 -8.03
CA GLU A 27 -13.36 11.57 -7.12
C GLU A 27 -14.01 10.95 -5.88
N GLU A 28 -14.66 9.81 -6.04
CA GLU A 28 -15.29 9.06 -4.93
C GLU A 28 -14.34 8.05 -4.24
N GLY A 29 -13.07 8.02 -4.65
CA GLY A 29 -12.10 7.02 -4.19
C GLY A 29 -11.24 7.54 -3.05
N LYS A 30 -10.84 6.62 -2.17
CA LYS A 30 -9.76 6.84 -1.19
C LYS A 30 -8.60 5.90 -1.46
N ILE A 31 -7.43 6.25 -0.94
CA ILE A 31 -6.28 5.36 -0.92
C ILE A 31 -6.41 4.41 0.26
N GLU A 32 -6.25 3.13 -0.02
CA GLU A 32 -6.17 2.04 0.94
C GLU A 32 -4.80 1.38 0.84
N SER A 33 -4.38 0.77 1.94
CA SER A 33 -3.10 0.08 2.00
C SER A 33 -3.14 -1.07 2.98
N VAL A 34 -2.36 -2.11 2.69
CA VAL A 34 -2.03 -3.17 3.64
C VAL A 34 -0.52 -3.39 3.61
N PHE A 35 0.06 -3.57 4.79
CA PHE A 35 1.47 -3.90 4.96
C PHE A 35 1.60 -5.26 5.62
N ILE A 36 2.55 -6.04 5.15
CA ILE A 36 2.76 -7.42 5.58
C ILE A 36 4.22 -7.54 6.01
N VAL A 37 4.44 -7.80 7.29
CA VAL A 37 5.74 -8.06 7.88
C VAL A 37 6.06 -9.54 7.76
N VAL A 38 7.17 -9.85 7.09
CA VAL A 38 7.65 -11.22 6.85
C VAL A 38 8.75 -11.60 7.85
N LEU A 39 9.61 -10.65 8.21
CA LEU A 39 10.66 -10.86 9.21
C LEU A 39 10.39 -9.96 10.43
N LYS A 40 9.97 -10.57 11.54
CA LYS A 40 9.54 -9.85 12.75
C LYS A 40 10.67 -9.00 13.35
N ASP A 41 11.87 -9.56 13.46
CA ASP A 41 13.01 -8.91 14.12
C ASP A 41 13.46 -7.62 13.42
N THR A 42 13.35 -7.58 12.09
CA THR A 42 13.80 -6.44 11.28
C THR A 42 12.65 -5.58 10.76
N LYS A 43 11.40 -5.99 11.02
CA LYS A 43 10.18 -5.44 10.40
C LYS A 43 10.25 -5.38 8.87
N MET A 44 10.96 -6.32 8.25
CA MET A 44 11.04 -6.39 6.79
C MET A 44 9.78 -7.04 6.23
N GLY A 45 9.25 -6.44 5.18
CA GLY A 45 7.96 -6.78 4.63
C GLY A 45 7.72 -6.20 3.25
N TYR A 46 6.46 -6.17 2.85
CA TYR A 46 6.00 -5.54 1.62
C TYR A 46 4.68 -4.82 1.86
N GLY A 47 4.34 -3.91 0.95
CA GLY A 47 3.13 -3.10 1.04
C GLY A 47 2.35 -3.13 -0.26
N MET A 48 1.03 -3.12 -0.16
CA MET A 48 0.13 -2.88 -1.28
C MET A 48 -0.61 -1.58 -1.00
N ILE A 49 -0.67 -0.69 -2.00
CA ILE A 49 -1.37 0.59 -1.90
C ILE A 49 -2.26 0.72 -3.13
N TRP A 50 -3.56 1.00 -2.97
CA TRP A 50 -4.52 1.06 -4.07
C TRP A 50 -5.62 2.10 -3.87
N CYS A 51 -6.31 2.44 -4.95
CA CYS A 51 -7.57 3.18 -4.93
C CYS A 51 -8.74 2.24 -4.65
N SER A 52 -9.59 2.55 -3.66
CA SER A 52 -10.75 1.75 -3.26
C SER A 52 -11.85 1.61 -4.34
N LYS A 53 -11.82 2.43 -5.40
CA LYS A 53 -12.83 2.44 -6.47
C LYS A 53 -12.31 1.87 -7.78
N THR A 54 -11.12 2.30 -8.20
CA THR A 54 -10.56 1.90 -9.49
C THR A 54 -9.70 0.64 -9.41
N HIS A 55 -9.33 0.23 -8.19
CA HIS A 55 -8.38 -0.85 -7.92
C HIS A 55 -7.03 -0.69 -8.64
N ARG A 56 -6.70 0.54 -9.04
CA ARG A 56 -5.36 0.90 -9.49
C ARG A 56 -4.48 1.02 -8.27
N GLY A 57 -3.35 0.32 -8.29
CA GLY A 57 -2.48 0.25 -7.13
C GLY A 57 -1.05 -0.05 -7.50
N ILE A 58 -0.22 -0.14 -6.48
CA ILE A 58 1.22 -0.37 -6.56
C ILE A 58 1.60 -1.39 -5.50
N HIS A 59 2.68 -2.10 -5.80
CA HIS A 59 3.30 -3.04 -4.88
C HIS A 59 4.65 -2.46 -4.46
N LEU A 60 4.81 -2.21 -3.17
CA LEU A 60 6.07 -1.83 -2.54
C LEU A 60 6.81 -3.10 -2.16
N SER A 61 7.71 -3.52 -3.05
CA SER A 61 8.55 -4.70 -2.84
C SER A 61 9.57 -4.45 -1.73
N ARG A 62 9.73 -5.43 -0.84
CA ARG A 62 10.79 -5.57 0.17
C ARG A 62 11.27 -4.25 0.78
N MET A 63 10.57 -3.80 1.80
CA MET A 63 10.90 -2.61 2.58
C MET A 63 10.85 -2.90 4.08
N GLN A 64 11.50 -2.04 4.87
CA GLN A 64 11.27 -2.01 6.31
C GLN A 64 9.93 -1.30 6.57
N VAL A 65 8.97 -2.00 7.15
CA VAL A 65 7.64 -1.47 7.45
C VAL A 65 7.74 -0.52 8.66
N PRO A 66 7.36 0.75 8.52
CA PRO A 66 7.45 1.71 9.61
C PRO A 66 6.33 1.51 10.64
N ASP A 67 6.55 1.96 11.87
CA ASP A 67 5.55 1.86 12.96
C ASP A 67 4.36 2.81 12.83
N THR A 68 4.43 3.72 11.87
CA THR A 68 3.36 4.67 11.52
C THR A 68 2.21 4.01 10.76
N VAL A 69 2.39 2.80 10.23
CA VAL A 69 1.36 2.09 9.47
C VAL A 69 0.87 0.85 10.21
N ASN A 70 -0.40 0.51 10.00
CA ASN A 70 -0.92 -0.79 10.42
C ASN A 70 -0.34 -1.88 9.53
N TYR A 71 0.10 -2.98 10.13
CA TYR A 71 0.61 -4.14 9.43
C TYR A 71 0.07 -5.43 10.03
N LEU A 72 0.16 -6.50 9.25
CA LEU A 72 -0.10 -7.87 9.65
C LEU A 72 1.21 -8.65 9.58
N PHE A 73 1.38 -9.66 10.43
CA PHE A 73 2.47 -10.60 10.23
C PHE A 73 2.08 -11.65 9.19
N SER A 74 3.05 -12.11 8.39
CA SER A 74 2.79 -13.08 7.32
C SER A 74 2.21 -14.41 7.82
N ASP A 75 2.49 -14.80 9.06
CA ASP A 75 1.95 -16.00 9.71
C ASP A 75 0.49 -15.83 10.17
N GLU A 76 0.00 -14.60 10.28
CA GLU A 76 -1.40 -14.29 10.62
C GLU A 76 -2.30 -14.25 9.37
N ILE A 77 -1.69 -14.30 8.18
CA ILE A 77 -2.40 -14.24 6.91
C ILE A 77 -2.88 -15.65 6.55
N VAL A 78 -3.99 -16.06 7.16
CA VAL A 78 -4.61 -17.37 6.90
C VAL A 78 -5.54 -17.32 5.68
N ASN A 79 -5.99 -16.13 5.24
CA ASN A 79 -6.80 -15.96 4.02
C ASN A 79 -6.60 -14.55 3.42
N LEU A 80 -5.99 -14.46 2.24
CA LEU A 80 -5.86 -13.21 1.46
C LEU A 80 -7.12 -12.86 0.66
N ASP A 81 -8.24 -13.58 0.87
CA ASP A 81 -9.49 -13.41 0.12
C ASP A 81 -10.06 -11.98 0.16
N HIS A 82 -9.56 -11.12 1.06
CA HIS A 82 -10.02 -9.74 1.24
C HIS A 82 -9.13 -8.72 0.51
N VAL A 83 -8.01 -9.15 -0.09
CA VAL A 83 -7.20 -8.26 -0.93
C VAL A 83 -7.83 -8.24 -2.32
N PRO A 84 -8.37 -7.09 -2.78
CA PRO A 84 -8.98 -7.02 -4.10
C PRO A 84 -7.96 -7.39 -5.19
N GLN A 85 -8.43 -7.87 -6.34
CA GLN A 85 -7.58 -8.06 -7.52
C GLN A 85 -7.13 -6.67 -8.02
N ILE A 86 -5.97 -6.22 -7.53
CA ILE A 86 -5.40 -4.90 -7.82
C ILE A 86 -4.68 -4.94 -9.18
N LYS A 87 -4.95 -3.94 -10.03
CA LYS A 87 -4.16 -3.68 -11.23
C LYS A 87 -2.91 -2.91 -10.83
N PHE A 88 -1.81 -3.65 -10.67
CA PHE A 88 -0.54 -3.07 -10.23
C PHE A 88 0.15 -2.26 -11.34
N GLU A 89 0.58 -1.06 -10.99
CA GLU A 89 1.45 -0.21 -11.80
C GLU A 89 2.90 -0.37 -11.34
N GLN A 90 3.82 -0.55 -12.29
CA GLN A 90 5.26 -0.50 -11.98
C GLN A 90 5.65 0.96 -11.71
N ILE A 91 6.31 1.18 -10.57
CA ILE A 91 7.03 2.43 -10.27
C ILE A 91 8.50 2.14 -10.51
N GLY A 92 9.11 2.92 -11.40
CA GLY A 92 10.53 2.83 -11.75
C GLY A 92 11.36 3.91 -11.08
#